data_AF-A0A4Q5PV59-F1
#
_entry.id   AF-A0A4Q5PV59-F1
#
_cell.length_a   1.000
_cell.length_b   1.000
_cell.length_c   1.000
_cell.angle_alpha   90.00
_cell.angle_beta   90.00
_cell.angle_gamma   90.00
#
_symmetry.space_group_name_H-M   'P 1'
#
loop_
_entity.id
_entity.type
_entity.pdbx_description
1 polymer ?
#
loop_
_entity_poly.entity_id
_entity_poly.type
_entity_poly.pdbx_seq_one_letter_code
_entity_poly.pdbx_strand_id
1 'polypeptide(L)' 'MFVDLPQYWSPPEPPAPKRERPELTPGQTKVLAWIIGFNVAMLFLGPIAGASLFEAVAAMLR' A
#
# COMPACT_ATOMS: atom_id res chain seq x y z
N MET A 1 -7.81 -9.37 62.69
CA MET A 1 -6.89 -8.35 62.14
C MET A 1 -6.81 -8.61 60.64
N PHE A 2 -7.07 -7.60 59.81
CA PHE A 2 -6.87 -7.70 58.36
C PHE A 2 -5.36 -7.60 58.09
N VAL A 3 -4.85 -8.45 57.20
CA VAL A 3 -3.46 -8.45 56.77
C VAL A 3 -3.37 -7.49 55.59
N ASP A 4 -2.74 -6.33 55.79
CA ASP A 4 -2.38 -5.41 54.70
C ASP A 4 -1.22 -6.04 53.93
N LEU A 5 -1.53 -6.83 52.89
CA LEU A 5 -0.52 -7.26 51.95
C LEU A 5 -0.08 -6.05 51.12
N PRO A 6 1.24 -5.77 51.00
CA PRO A 6 1.69 -4.72 50.10
C PRO A 6 1.25 -5.11 48.69
N GLN A 7 0.32 -4.33 48.16
CA GLN A 7 -0.24 -4.53 46.83
C GLN A 7 0.87 -4.25 45.81
N TYR A 8 1.61 -5.30 45.46
CA TYR A 8 2.68 -5.30 44.46
C TYR A 8 2.09 -5.28 43.04
N TRP A 9 1.08 -4.44 42.82
CA TRP A 9 0.49 -4.24 41.50
C TRP A 9 1.06 -2.96 40.92
N SER A 10 2.10 -3.09 40.10
CA SER A 10 2.52 -2.01 39.21
C SER A 10 1.49 -1.87 38.09
N PRO A 11 0.92 -0.67 37.87
CA PRO A 11 0.07 -0.44 36.72
C PRO A 11 0.80 -0.82 35.43
N PRO A 12 0.16 -1.49 34.47
CA PRO A 12 0.77 -1.78 33.18
C PRO A 12 1.22 -0.47 32.53
N GLU A 13 2.43 -0.48 31.95
CA GLU A 13 2.97 0.67 31.22
C GLU A 13 1.99 1.11 30.12
N PRO A 14 1.80 2.42 29.92
CA PRO A 14 0.99 2.91 28.82
C PRO A 14 1.51 2.33 27.50
N PRO A 15 0.63 1.91 26.57
CA PRO A 15 1.08 1.45 25.26
C PRO A 15 1.96 2.51 24.62
N ALA A 16 3.14 2.09 24.15
CA ALA A 16 4.07 2.98 23.48
C ALA A 16 3.33 3.76 22.37
N PRO A 17 3.59 5.06 22.21
CA PRO A 17 2.94 5.85 21.17
C PRO A 17 3.14 5.13 19.83
N LYS A 18 2.03 4.79 19.16
CA LYS A 18 2.09 4.22 17.81
C LYS A 18 2.90 5.19 16.98
N ARG A 19 4.01 4.72 16.39
CA ARG A 19 4.74 5.49 15.37
C ARG A 19 3.71 5.91 14.33
N GLU A 20 3.44 7.20 14.26
CA GLU A 20 2.55 7.77 13.26
C GLU A 20 3.10 7.34 11.90
N ARG A 21 2.28 6.65 11.12
CA ARG A 21 2.71 6.29 9.77
C ARG A 21 2.87 7.60 9.02
N PRO A 22 3.97 7.80 8.28
CA PRO A 22 4.15 9.04 7.53
C PRO A 22 2.95 9.23 6.60
N GLU A 23 2.24 10.34 6.79
CA GLU A 23 1.14 10.73 5.94
C GLU A 23 1.68 11.15 4.57
N LEU A 24 0.98 10.78 3.51
CA LEU A 24 1.36 11.19 2.17
C LEU A 24 1.12 12.70 2.04
N THR A 25 2.16 13.41 1.59
CA THR A 25 1.99 14.82 1.21
C THR A 25 1.01 14.95 0.05
N PRO A 26 0.35 16.11 -0.14
CA PRO A 26 -0.61 16.30 -1.24
C PRO A 26 -0.03 15.97 -2.63
N GLY A 27 1.27 16.25 -2.84
CA GLY A 27 1.98 15.91 -4.07
C GLY A 27 2.13 14.39 -4.25
N GLN A 28 2.51 13.66 -3.20
CA GLN A 28 2.62 12.20 -3.24
C GLN A 28 1.27 11.53 -3.49
N THR A 29 0.18 12.04 -2.91
CA THR A 29 -1.18 11.55 -3.18
C THR A 29 -1.57 11.74 -4.65
N LYS A 30 -1.22 12.88 -5.26
CA LYS A 30 -1.47 13.12 -6.69
C LYS A 30 -0.68 12.16 -7.59
N VAL A 31 0.60 11.91 -7.27
CA VAL A 31 1.44 10.95 -7.99
C VAL A 31 0.88 9.54 -7.83
N LEU A 32 0.50 9.15 -6.62
CA LEU A 32 -0.10 7.84 -6.34
C LEU A 32 -1.40 7.64 -7.13
N ALA A 33 -2.28 8.66 -7.17
CA ALA A 33 -3.50 8.63 -7.96
C ALA A 33 -3.22 8.44 -9.45
N TRP A 34 -2.20 9.12 -9.99
CA TRP A 34 -1.75 8.94 -11.38
C TRP A 34 -1.23 7.53 -11.65
N ILE A 35 -0.41 6.97 -10.76
CA ILE A 35 0.13 5.61 -10.92
C ILE A 35 -1.00 4.60 -10.96
N ILE A 36 -1.98 4.71 -10.04
CA ILE A 36 -3.14 3.83 -9.98
C ILE A 36 -3.96 4.00 -11.27
N GLY A 37 -4.29 5.23 -11.65
CA GLY A 37 -5.08 5.51 -12.86
C GLY A 37 -4.41 4.99 -14.13
N PHE A 38 -3.09 5.17 -14.26
CA PHE A 38 -2.32 4.65 -15.38
C PHE A 38 -2.34 3.12 -15.44
N ASN A 39 -2.16 2.43 -14.31
CA ASN A 39 -2.21 0.97 -14.27
C ASN A 39 -3.61 0.44 -14.63
N VAL A 40 -4.66 1.08 -14.15
CA VAL A 40 -6.04 0.71 -14.51
C VAL A 40 -6.28 0.95 -16.00
N ALA A 41 -5.81 2.07 -16.57
CA ALA A 41 -5.91 2.33 -18.00
C ALA A 41 -5.13 1.28 -18.82
N MET A 42 -3.92 0.93 -18.38
CA MET A 42 -3.10 -0.13 -18.98
C MET A 42 -3.75 -1.50 -18.92
N LEU A 43 -4.66 -1.78 -17.99
CA LEU A 43 -5.42 -3.03 -17.98
C LEU A 43 -6.30 -3.18 -19.24
N PHE A 44 -6.81 -2.07 -19.78
CA PHE A 44 -7.62 -2.06 -21.00
C PHE A 44 -6.77 -1.87 -22.27
N LEU A 45 -5.74 -1.03 -22.17
CA LEU A 45 -4.81 -0.78 -23.28
C LEU A 45 -3.86 -1.96 -23.52
N GLY A 46 -3.55 -2.72 -22.47
CA GLY A 46 -2.66 -3.88 -22.52
C GLY A 46 -3.12 -4.97 -23.49
N PRO A 47 -4.39 -5.42 -23.47
CA PRO A 47 -4.92 -6.34 -24.47
C PRO A 47 -4.84 -5.81 -25.90
N ILE A 48 -5.09 -4.51 -26.11
CA ILE A 48 -5.01 -3.87 -27.43
C ILE A 48 -3.55 -3.83 -27.90
N ALA A 49 -2.64 -3.30 -27.06
CA ALA A 49 -1.22 -3.21 -27.34
C ALA A 49 -0.57 -4.59 -27.48
N GLY A 50 -1.03 -5.57 -26.68
CA GLY A 50 -0.59 -6.95 -26.72
C GLY A 50 -0.98 -7.62 -28.03
N ALA A 51 -2.26 -7.53 -28.45
CA ALA A 51 -2.70 -8.05 -29.73
C ALA A 51 -1.88 -7.46 -30.89
N SER A 52 -1.67 -6.14 -30.90
CA SER A 52 -0.85 -5.48 -31.91
C SER A 52 0.62 -5.94 -31.88
N LEU A 53 1.18 -6.16 -30.69
CA LEU A 53 2.55 -6.65 -30.54
C LEU A 53 2.70 -8.10 -31.02
N PHE A 54 1.74 -8.97 -30.70
CA PHE A 54 1.71 -10.34 -31.19
C PHE A 54 1.53 -10.40 -32.71
N GLU A 55 0.67 -9.55 -33.28
CA GLU A 55 0.52 -9.42 -34.73
C GLU A 55 1.83 -8.95 -35.39
N ALA A 56 2.49 -7.94 -34.83
CA ALA A 56 3.76 -7.44 -35.34
C ALA A 56 4.86 -8.52 -35.29
N VAL A 57 4.96 -9.26 -34.18
CA VAL A 57 5.92 -10.37 -34.03
C VAL A 57 5.59 -11.51 -34.99
N ALA A 58 4.32 -11.92 -35.11
CA ALA A 58 3.90 -12.95 -36.05
C ALA A 58 4.17 -12.55 -37.50
N ALA A 59 3.96 -11.28 -37.85
CA ALA A 59 4.23 -10.73 -39.17
C ALA A 59 5.74 -10.68 -39.52
N MET A 60 6.62 -10.65 -38.52
CA MET A 60 8.07 -10.68 -38.69
C MET A 60 8.62 -12.12 -38.79
N LEU A 61 7.90 -13.12 -38.27
CA LEU A 61 8.30 -14.53 -38.27
C LEU A 61 7.77 -15.34 -39.46
N ARG A 62 6.89 -14.78 -40.29
CA ARG A 62 6.41 -15.36 -41.56
C ARG A 62 7.33 -14.97 -42.73
#